data_AF-A0AAD6PZ95-F1
#
_entry.id   AF-A0AAD6PZ95-F1
#
_cell.length_a   1.000
_cell.length_b   1.000
_cell.length_c   1.000
_cell.angle_alpha   90.00
_cell.angle_beta   90.00
_cell.angle_gamma   90.00
#
_symmetry.space_group_name_H-M   'P 1'
#
loop_
_entity.id
_entity.type
_entity.pdbx_description
1 polymer ?
#
loop_
_entity_poly.entity_id
_entity_poly.type
_entity_poly.pdbx_seq_one_letter_code
_entity_poly.pdbx_strand_id
1 'polypeptide(L)'
;MKGLVNISQVEGIDDEDDLGVEPIALSSPPPAQQFGHASNRDNDTEKRTQGLQNKVAMKLATFMDTIRQNLVAVQRFVEDLWLRQYGCAGDPDIARAYQVWPGNNVFFFHGRLICGPDPRGLLLTTVSIILSSWVFAMYSEDDLPHDSGLITAFSLILTVTVLVNLFLVSTMDPGIIPRNDGSSIEETAGTSDGTRRKRVTVNGVELKLKYCRICKFFRPPRSCHCAICDNCVEKFDHHCPWIGQCIALRNYRFYLTFIISALIFFVYVFAFSCWRIHQRMLRTGTGLLGMLKNSPETLALISFSSATILFLGGLTIFHVFLLARNQTGYENFRQRYTESQNPFDKGILSNIMEVLFKPLPPSRVDFRAEVMMPRR
;
A
#
# COMPACT_ATOMS: atom_id res chain seq x y z
N MET A 1 19.46 38.80 9.69
CA MET A 1 18.92 40.16 9.94
C MET A 1 18.45 40.71 8.61
N LYS A 2 17.13 41.01 8.50
CA LYS A 2 16.42 41.92 7.55
C LYS A 2 16.62 41.65 6.03
N GLY A 3 15.64 41.60 5.13
CA GLY A 3 14.17 41.79 5.00
C GLY A 3 13.85 41.45 3.51
N LEU A 4 12.69 40.91 3.06
CA LEU A 4 11.35 41.53 2.90
C LEU A 4 11.44 42.98 2.33
N VAL A 5 10.71 43.47 1.32
CA VAL A 5 9.49 43.08 0.59
C VAL A 5 9.23 44.10 -0.56
N ASN A 6 8.45 43.67 -1.57
CA ASN A 6 7.52 44.34 -2.53
C ASN A 6 7.84 45.57 -3.42
N ILE A 7 7.57 45.35 -4.72
CA ILE A 7 6.47 45.87 -5.58
C ILE A 7 6.00 47.32 -5.38
N SER A 8 6.11 48.13 -6.46
CA SER A 8 4.98 48.83 -7.11
C SER A 8 5.48 49.72 -8.27
N GLN A 9 4.82 49.67 -9.43
CA GLN A 9 4.29 50.88 -10.07
C GLN A 9 3.29 50.56 -11.19
N VAL A 10 2.22 51.35 -11.18
CA VAL A 10 1.04 51.42 -12.04
C VAL A 10 1.08 52.82 -12.67
N GLU A 11 0.72 52.93 -13.95
CA GLU A 11 0.25 54.14 -14.65
C GLU A 11 -0.92 53.66 -15.54
N GLY A 12 -2.00 54.37 -15.82
CA GLY A 12 -2.44 55.72 -15.51
C GLY A 12 -3.88 55.86 -16.06
N ILE A 13 -4.66 56.71 -15.40
CA ILE A 13 -6.07 57.05 -15.62
C ILE A 13 -6.21 58.02 -16.81
N ASP A 14 -7.39 58.08 -17.45
CA ASP A 14 -8.08 59.36 -17.72
C ASP A 14 -9.57 59.11 -18.00
N ASP A 15 -10.39 59.79 -17.19
CA ASP A 15 -11.86 59.87 -17.18
C ASP A 15 -12.36 60.91 -18.19
N GLU A 16 -13.61 60.79 -18.65
CA GLU A 16 -14.56 61.93 -18.70
C GLU A 16 -16.02 61.43 -18.90
N ASP A 17 -16.87 61.82 -17.94
CA ASP A 17 -18.33 61.78 -17.98
C ASP A 17 -18.88 62.92 -18.88
N ASP A 18 -20.07 62.76 -19.51
CA ASP A 18 -21.33 63.39 -19.03
C ASP A 18 -22.51 63.31 -20.04
N LEU A 19 -23.70 63.09 -19.47
CA LEU A 19 -25.09 63.47 -19.84
C LEU A 19 -25.68 63.31 -21.28
N GLY A 20 -26.60 62.33 -21.38
CA GLY A 20 -28.06 62.54 -21.51
C GLY A 20 -28.68 63.30 -22.71
N VAL A 21 -29.58 62.63 -23.45
CA VAL A 21 -30.99 63.00 -23.79
C VAL A 21 -31.52 62.15 -24.98
N GLU A 22 -32.67 61.49 -24.77
CA GLU A 22 -33.54 60.76 -25.73
C GLU A 22 -34.37 61.72 -26.64
N PRO A 23 -35.30 61.30 -27.54
CA PRO A 23 -35.46 60.07 -28.34
C PRO A 23 -35.92 60.35 -29.80
N ILE A 24 -35.72 59.44 -30.78
CA ILE A 24 -36.62 59.28 -31.96
C ILE A 24 -36.70 57.80 -32.39
N ALA A 25 -37.92 57.36 -32.69
CA ALA A 25 -38.35 55.98 -32.92
C ALA A 25 -38.42 55.52 -34.40
N LEU A 26 -38.71 54.21 -34.54
CA LEU A 26 -39.03 53.36 -35.72
C LEU A 26 -37.82 52.78 -36.50
N SER A 27 -37.74 51.49 -36.80
CA SER A 27 -38.81 50.52 -37.14
C SER A 27 -38.44 49.06 -36.80
N SER A 28 -39.46 48.22 -36.64
CA SER A 28 -39.45 46.83 -36.17
C SER A 28 -39.02 45.78 -37.22
N PRO A 29 -38.23 44.74 -36.85
CA PRO A 29 -38.08 43.51 -37.62
C PRO A 29 -39.08 42.40 -37.18
N PRO A 30 -39.29 41.35 -38.01
CA PRO A 30 -40.44 40.43 -37.93
C PRO A 30 -40.33 39.39 -36.79
N PRO A 31 -41.43 38.70 -36.44
CA PRO A 31 -41.51 37.89 -35.24
C PRO A 31 -40.65 36.62 -35.31
N ALA A 32 -40.04 36.30 -34.17
CA ALA A 32 -39.31 35.07 -33.92
C ALA A 32 -40.20 33.83 -34.12
N GLN A 33 -39.82 32.96 -35.04
CA GLN A 33 -40.30 31.58 -35.06
C GLN A 33 -39.62 30.80 -33.93
N GLN A 34 -40.42 30.37 -32.96
CA GLN A 34 -40.03 29.40 -31.94
C GLN A 34 -39.71 28.04 -32.60
N PHE A 35 -38.44 27.66 -32.61
CA PHE A 35 -38.03 26.25 -32.68
C PHE A 35 -37.76 25.73 -31.27
N GLY A 36 -38.83 25.56 -30.48
CA GLY A 36 -38.78 24.79 -29.24
C GLY A 36 -39.06 23.32 -29.54
N HIS A 37 -38.04 22.49 -29.78
CA HIS A 37 -38.21 21.03 -29.62
C HIS A 37 -36.95 20.16 -29.49
N ALA A 38 -35.73 20.71 -29.52
CA ALA A 38 -34.49 19.91 -29.38
C ALA A 38 -33.91 19.86 -27.95
N SER A 39 -34.10 20.91 -27.12
CA SER A 39 -33.46 21.03 -25.79
C SER A 39 -33.99 20.06 -24.72
N ASN A 40 -35.24 19.59 -24.84
CA ASN A 40 -35.83 18.69 -23.83
C ASN A 40 -35.33 17.24 -23.93
N ARG A 41 -34.95 16.75 -25.12
CA ARG A 41 -34.52 15.35 -25.29
C ARG A 41 -33.14 15.08 -24.68
N ASP A 42 -32.23 16.05 -24.76
CA ASP A 42 -30.89 15.90 -24.19
C ASP A 42 -30.94 15.95 -22.66
N ASN A 43 -31.78 16.84 -22.11
CA ASN A 43 -31.99 16.97 -20.66
C ASN A 43 -32.71 15.73 -20.06
N ASP A 44 -33.65 15.12 -20.80
CA ASP A 44 -34.31 13.88 -20.40
C ASP A 44 -33.36 12.66 -20.47
N THR A 45 -32.47 12.62 -21.44
CA THR A 45 -31.47 11.55 -21.59
C THR A 45 -30.43 11.63 -20.49
N GLU A 46 -29.95 12.83 -20.16
CA GLU A 46 -29.02 13.07 -19.05
C GLU A 46 -29.63 12.70 -17.69
N LYS A 47 -30.88 13.13 -17.43
CA LYS A 47 -31.63 12.72 -16.22
C LYS A 47 -31.83 11.21 -16.12
N ARG A 48 -32.09 10.54 -17.24
CA ARG A 48 -32.26 9.07 -17.28
C ARG A 48 -30.95 8.34 -17.02
N THR A 49 -29.84 8.90 -17.51
CA THR A 49 -28.48 8.37 -17.30
C THR A 49 -28.04 8.56 -15.84
N GLN A 50 -28.29 9.74 -15.27
CA GLN A 50 -28.05 10.05 -13.85
C GLN A 50 -28.90 9.16 -12.93
N GLY A 51 -30.17 8.95 -13.28
CA GLY A 51 -31.08 8.06 -12.56
C GLY A 51 -30.64 6.60 -12.61
N LEU A 52 -30.08 6.15 -13.74
CA LEU A 52 -29.53 4.80 -13.87
C LEU A 52 -28.24 4.64 -13.06
N GLN A 53 -27.33 5.62 -13.10
CA GLN A 53 -26.10 5.64 -12.30
C GLN A 53 -26.40 5.61 -10.80
N ASN A 54 -27.37 6.40 -10.33
CA ASN A 54 -27.79 6.40 -8.92
C ASN A 54 -28.40 5.05 -8.51
N LYS A 55 -29.19 4.40 -9.38
CA LYS A 55 -29.73 3.06 -9.11
C LYS A 55 -28.63 1.99 -9.04
N VAL A 56 -27.64 2.06 -9.93
CA VAL A 56 -26.48 1.15 -9.93
C VAL A 56 -25.64 1.36 -8.68
N ALA A 57 -25.33 2.62 -8.33
CA ALA A 57 -24.58 2.97 -7.12
C ALA A 57 -25.29 2.51 -5.84
N MET A 58 -26.61 2.69 -5.77
CA MET A 58 -27.42 2.24 -4.62
C MET A 58 -27.41 0.71 -4.51
N LYS A 59 -27.59 -0.02 -5.62
CA LYS A 59 -27.49 -1.49 -5.62
C LYS A 59 -26.11 -1.99 -5.20
N LEU A 60 -25.05 -1.36 -5.69
CA LEU A 60 -23.67 -1.65 -5.27
C LEU A 60 -23.47 -1.39 -3.77
N ALA A 61 -23.97 -0.27 -3.25
CA ALA A 61 -23.89 0.05 -1.83
C ALA A 61 -24.64 -0.98 -0.97
N THR A 62 -25.86 -1.38 -1.36
CA THR A 62 -26.63 -2.40 -0.64
C THR A 62 -25.95 -3.77 -0.70
N PHE A 63 -25.37 -4.13 -1.85
CA PHE A 63 -24.62 -5.38 -2.00
C PHE A 63 -23.36 -5.40 -1.11
N MET A 64 -22.59 -4.30 -1.11
CA MET A 64 -21.42 -4.14 -0.26
C MET A 64 -21.77 -4.17 1.23
N ASP A 65 -22.88 -3.56 1.62
CA ASP A 65 -23.35 -3.59 3.01
C ASP A 65 -23.81 -5.00 3.42
N THR A 66 -24.47 -5.73 2.51
CA THR A 66 -24.84 -7.13 2.73
C THR A 66 -23.60 -8.02 2.92
N ILE A 67 -22.57 -7.84 2.10
CA ILE A 67 -21.29 -8.55 2.26
C ILE A 67 -20.65 -8.18 3.61
N ARG A 68 -20.61 -6.89 3.96
CA ARG A 68 -20.07 -6.43 5.24
C ARG A 68 -20.81 -7.08 6.42
N GLN A 69 -22.13 -7.09 6.40
CA GLN A 69 -22.96 -7.69 7.45
C GLN A 69 -22.72 -9.20 7.56
N ASN A 70 -22.63 -9.91 6.42
CA ASN A 70 -22.32 -11.34 6.40
C ASN A 70 -20.90 -11.62 6.92
N LEU A 71 -19.91 -10.81 6.57
CA LEU A 71 -18.54 -10.96 7.10
C LEU A 71 -18.49 -10.73 8.61
N VAL A 72 -19.20 -9.72 9.12
CA VAL A 72 -19.32 -9.47 10.57
C VAL A 72 -20.05 -10.63 11.27
N ALA A 73 -21.09 -11.19 10.65
CA ALA A 73 -21.81 -12.33 11.18
C ALA A 73 -20.92 -13.58 11.24
N VAL A 74 -20.15 -13.85 10.17
CA VAL A 74 -19.15 -14.94 10.14
C VAL A 74 -18.06 -14.72 11.18
N GLN A 75 -17.54 -13.49 11.32
CA GLN A 75 -16.55 -13.16 12.34
C GLN A 75 -17.09 -13.45 13.74
N ARG A 76 -18.30 -12.97 14.07
CA ARG A 76 -18.94 -13.21 15.37
C ARG A 76 -19.23 -14.69 15.60
N PHE A 77 -19.67 -15.40 14.57
CA PHE A 77 -19.92 -16.84 14.66
C PHE A 77 -18.64 -17.63 14.92
N VAL A 78 -17.53 -17.26 14.26
CA VAL A 78 -16.21 -17.86 14.50
C VAL A 78 -15.71 -17.51 15.90
N GLU A 79 -15.89 -16.27 16.36
CA GLU A 79 -15.56 -15.85 17.74
C GLU A 79 -16.38 -16.64 18.77
N ASP A 80 -17.69 -16.86 18.56
CA ASP A 80 -18.55 -17.62 19.47
C ASP A 80 -18.23 -19.12 19.46
N LEU A 81 -17.98 -19.72 18.29
CA LEU A 81 -17.47 -21.09 18.18
C LEU A 81 -16.12 -21.24 18.87
N TRP A 82 -15.25 -20.25 18.73
CA TRP A 82 -13.93 -20.25 19.34
C TRP A 82 -14.02 -20.15 20.87
N LEU A 83 -14.88 -19.28 21.41
CA LEU A 83 -15.17 -19.19 22.84
C LEU A 83 -15.79 -20.49 23.37
N ARG A 84 -16.68 -21.14 22.62
CA ARG A 84 -17.29 -22.42 23.05
C ARG A 84 -16.33 -23.60 23.00
N GLN A 85 -15.42 -23.63 22.02
CA GLN A 85 -14.50 -24.75 21.81
C GLN A 85 -13.19 -24.61 22.60
N TYR A 86 -12.77 -23.40 22.94
CA TYR A 86 -11.51 -23.12 23.63
C TYR A 86 -11.64 -22.29 24.92
N GLY A 87 -12.82 -21.73 25.22
CA GLY A 87 -13.05 -20.91 26.42
C GLY A 87 -13.20 -21.71 27.72
N CYS A 88 -13.28 -23.05 27.66
CA CYS A 88 -13.43 -23.89 28.85
C CYS A 88 -12.57 -25.16 28.75
N ALA A 89 -11.25 -25.03 28.96
CA ALA A 89 -10.39 -26.17 29.33
C ALA A 89 -9.10 -25.74 30.08
N GLY A 90 -9.14 -24.62 30.82
CA GLY A 90 -8.01 -24.11 31.59
C GLY A 90 -8.42 -22.99 32.54
N ASP A 91 -7.53 -22.66 33.48
CA ASP A 91 -7.64 -21.55 34.43
C ASP A 91 -8.14 -20.27 33.73
N PRO A 92 -9.27 -19.65 34.18
CA PRO A 92 -9.83 -18.45 33.57
C PRO A 92 -8.86 -17.25 33.55
N ASP A 93 -7.79 -17.30 34.34
CA ASP A 93 -6.75 -16.27 34.37
C ASP A 93 -5.64 -16.47 33.32
N ILE A 94 -5.70 -17.52 32.48
CA ILE A 94 -4.67 -17.81 31.46
C ILE A 94 -5.20 -17.57 30.04
N ALA A 95 -4.53 -16.70 29.29
CA ALA A 95 -4.78 -16.46 27.86
C ALA A 95 -3.53 -16.71 27.01
N ARG A 96 -3.66 -16.68 25.69
CA ARG A 96 -2.53 -16.70 24.76
C ARG A 96 -2.09 -15.28 24.42
N ALA A 97 -0.79 -15.05 24.29
CA ALA A 97 -0.25 -13.71 24.04
C ALA A 97 -0.88 -13.00 22.82
N TYR A 98 -1.22 -13.71 21.75
CA TYR A 98 -1.89 -13.13 20.56
C TYR A 98 -3.30 -12.60 20.83
N GLN A 99 -3.99 -13.11 21.86
CA GLN A 99 -5.37 -12.74 22.18
C GLN A 99 -5.43 -11.42 22.96
N VAL A 100 -4.40 -11.17 23.76
CA VAL A 100 -4.29 -10.00 24.64
C VAL A 100 -3.17 -9.07 24.22
N TRP A 101 -2.67 -9.21 22.98
CA TRP A 101 -1.54 -8.44 22.51
C TRP A 101 -1.88 -6.95 22.51
N PRO A 102 -1.12 -6.11 23.22
CA PRO A 102 -1.36 -4.67 23.25
C PRO A 102 -0.80 -4.04 21.96
N GLY A 103 -1.52 -4.17 20.84
CA GLY A 103 -1.20 -3.56 19.57
C GLY A 103 -2.33 -3.76 18.56
N ASN A 104 -2.20 -3.17 17.38
CA ASN A 104 -3.26 -3.19 16.36
C ASN A 104 -3.10 -4.31 15.32
N ASN A 105 -2.18 -5.26 15.55
CA ASN A 105 -2.02 -6.39 14.65
C ASN A 105 -3.23 -7.34 14.74
N VAL A 106 -3.60 -7.94 13.61
CA VAL A 106 -4.67 -8.93 13.52
C VAL A 106 -4.03 -10.31 13.39
N PHE A 107 -4.44 -11.24 14.24
CA PHE A 107 -3.87 -12.58 14.31
C PHE A 107 -4.82 -13.62 13.71
N PHE A 108 -4.29 -14.53 12.89
CA PHE A 108 -5.03 -15.67 12.35
C PHE A 108 -4.37 -17.00 12.70
N PHE A 109 -5.14 -18.09 12.57
CA PHE A 109 -4.69 -19.47 12.79
C PHE A 109 -3.96 -19.66 14.14
N HIS A 110 -4.59 -19.22 15.23
CA HIS A 110 -4.02 -19.30 16.59
C HIS A 110 -2.67 -18.58 16.74
N GLY A 111 -2.58 -17.35 16.21
CA GLY A 111 -1.38 -16.52 16.33
C GLY A 111 -0.23 -16.91 15.39
N ARG A 112 -0.46 -17.79 14.42
CA ARG A 112 0.57 -18.19 13.44
C ARG A 112 0.77 -17.16 12.33
N LEU A 113 -0.30 -16.49 11.93
CA LEU A 113 -0.25 -15.40 10.96
C LEU A 113 -0.52 -14.08 11.66
N ILE A 114 0.26 -13.08 11.32
CA ILE A 114 0.29 -11.76 11.94
C ILE A 114 0.16 -10.73 10.82
N CYS A 115 -1.03 -10.16 10.70
CA CYS A 115 -1.35 -9.13 9.71
C CYS A 115 -1.34 -7.76 10.38
N GLY A 116 -1.16 -6.70 9.61
CA GLY A 116 -1.39 -5.35 10.14
C GLY A 116 -2.89 -5.01 10.16
N PRO A 117 -3.25 -3.83 10.68
CA PRO A 117 -4.64 -3.48 10.99
C PRO A 117 -5.52 -3.18 9.77
N ASP A 118 -4.95 -2.72 8.65
CA ASP A 118 -5.71 -2.27 7.49
C ASP A 118 -5.53 -3.22 6.29
N PRO A 119 -6.54 -4.05 5.95
CA PRO A 119 -6.45 -5.00 4.84
C PRO A 119 -6.74 -4.37 3.47
N ARG A 120 -7.19 -3.10 3.39
CA ARG A 120 -7.72 -2.54 2.13
C ARG A 120 -6.71 -2.54 1.00
N GLY A 121 -5.48 -2.11 1.27
CA GLY A 121 -4.42 -2.13 0.28
C GLY A 121 -4.05 -3.54 -0.15
N LEU A 122 -3.96 -4.47 0.81
CA LEU A 122 -3.66 -5.88 0.52
C LEU A 122 -4.71 -6.51 -0.41
N LEU A 123 -6.00 -6.24 -0.15
CA LEU A 123 -7.09 -6.69 -0.99
C LEU A 123 -7.00 -6.08 -2.39
N LEU A 124 -6.77 -4.78 -2.49
CA LEU A 124 -6.60 -4.09 -3.77
C LEU A 124 -5.45 -4.70 -4.58
N THR A 125 -4.27 -4.84 -3.98
CA THR A 125 -3.09 -5.42 -4.63
C THR A 125 -3.34 -6.87 -5.07
N THR A 126 -3.97 -7.68 -4.21
CA THR A 126 -4.30 -9.09 -4.53
C THR A 126 -5.26 -9.19 -5.70
N VAL A 127 -6.34 -8.40 -5.69
CA VAL A 127 -7.34 -8.37 -6.77
C VAL A 127 -6.70 -7.88 -8.07
N SER A 128 -5.86 -6.84 -8.03
CA SER A 128 -5.15 -6.36 -9.23
C SER A 128 -4.29 -7.44 -9.87
N ILE A 129 -3.50 -8.18 -9.09
CA ILE A 129 -2.64 -9.26 -9.60
C ILE A 129 -3.49 -10.38 -10.22
N ILE A 130 -4.51 -10.86 -9.51
CA ILE A 130 -5.38 -11.95 -9.98
C ILE A 130 -6.14 -11.51 -11.23
N LEU A 131 -6.70 -10.30 -11.25
CA LEU A 131 -7.44 -9.77 -12.38
C LEU A 131 -6.53 -9.62 -13.61
N SER A 132 -5.33 -9.07 -13.45
CA SER A 132 -4.36 -8.98 -14.56
C SER A 132 -3.98 -10.35 -15.11
N SER A 133 -3.74 -11.33 -14.23
CA SER A 133 -3.45 -12.70 -14.65
C SER A 133 -4.63 -13.36 -15.35
N TRP A 134 -5.85 -13.15 -14.87
CA TRP A 134 -7.07 -13.71 -15.47
C TRP A 134 -7.35 -13.10 -16.85
N VAL A 135 -7.30 -11.77 -16.97
CA VAL A 135 -7.47 -11.10 -18.26
C VAL A 135 -6.42 -11.59 -19.25
N PHE A 136 -5.15 -11.71 -18.84
CA PHE A 136 -4.08 -12.25 -19.67
C PHE A 136 -4.38 -13.68 -20.16
N ALA A 137 -4.80 -14.57 -19.26
CA ALA A 137 -5.07 -15.97 -19.59
C ALA A 137 -6.27 -16.12 -20.54
N MET A 138 -7.34 -15.37 -20.30
CA MET A 138 -8.60 -15.45 -21.08
C MET A 138 -8.39 -15.23 -22.58
N TYR A 139 -7.42 -14.41 -22.95
CA TYR A 139 -7.19 -14.08 -24.35
C TYR A 139 -5.95 -14.76 -24.94
N SER A 140 -5.19 -15.48 -24.11
CA SER A 140 -3.95 -16.12 -24.55
C SER A 140 -4.22 -17.33 -25.44
N GLU A 141 -5.39 -17.93 -25.36
CA GLU A 141 -5.77 -19.08 -26.18
C GLU A 141 -6.11 -18.71 -27.63
N ASP A 142 -6.66 -17.52 -27.87
CA ASP A 142 -7.20 -17.13 -29.19
C ASP A 142 -6.17 -16.49 -30.13
N ASP A 143 -5.16 -15.80 -29.60
CA ASP A 143 -4.32 -14.89 -30.41
C ASP A 143 -2.81 -15.12 -30.31
N LEU A 144 -2.35 -15.95 -29.36
CA LEU A 144 -0.92 -16.23 -29.24
C LEU A 144 -0.47 -17.35 -30.21
N PRO A 145 0.84 -17.44 -30.51
CA PRO A 145 1.40 -18.49 -31.37
C PRO A 145 1.07 -19.91 -30.86
N HIS A 146 1.39 -20.96 -31.63
CA HIS A 146 1.17 -22.36 -31.26
C HIS A 146 1.70 -22.75 -29.85
N ASP A 147 2.64 -21.98 -29.28
CA ASP A 147 3.15 -22.12 -27.91
C ASP A 147 2.33 -21.38 -26.82
N SER A 148 1.08 -20.98 -27.11
CA SER A 148 0.21 -20.21 -26.20
C SER A 148 0.02 -20.86 -24.83
N GLY A 149 0.02 -22.20 -24.77
CA GLY A 149 -0.06 -22.96 -23.52
C GLY A 149 1.15 -22.75 -22.61
N LEU A 150 2.37 -22.73 -23.16
CA LEU A 150 3.60 -22.50 -22.38
C LEU A 150 3.67 -21.07 -21.85
N ILE A 151 3.25 -20.10 -22.66
CA ILE A 151 3.22 -18.68 -22.29
C ILE A 151 2.23 -18.43 -21.14
N THR A 152 1.04 -19.03 -21.24
CA THR A 152 0.03 -18.97 -20.18
C THR A 152 0.50 -19.67 -18.90
N ALA A 153 1.11 -20.86 -19.03
CA ALA A 153 1.64 -21.61 -17.88
C ALA A 153 2.75 -20.83 -17.15
N PHE A 154 3.67 -20.21 -17.89
CA PHE A 154 4.71 -19.39 -17.29
C PHE A 154 4.15 -18.15 -16.58
N SER A 155 3.18 -17.48 -17.19
CA SER A 155 2.45 -16.38 -16.55
C SER A 155 1.80 -16.82 -15.23
N LEU A 156 1.15 -17.99 -15.20
CA LEU A 156 0.54 -18.54 -13.99
C LEU A 156 1.58 -18.84 -12.90
N ILE A 157 2.75 -19.39 -13.26
CA ILE A 157 3.85 -19.61 -12.32
C ILE A 157 4.34 -18.29 -11.71
N LEU A 158 4.47 -17.24 -12.53
CA LEU A 158 4.81 -15.91 -12.04
C LEU A 158 3.72 -15.38 -11.10
N THR A 159 2.44 -15.48 -11.47
CA THR A 159 1.31 -15.07 -10.62
C THR A 159 1.35 -15.77 -9.26
N VAL A 160 1.51 -17.10 -9.23
CA VAL A 160 1.61 -17.87 -7.98
C VAL A 160 2.81 -17.41 -7.16
N THR A 161 3.96 -17.18 -7.80
CA THR A 161 5.17 -16.68 -7.13
C THR A 161 4.93 -15.31 -6.48
N VAL A 162 4.27 -14.39 -7.18
CA VAL A 162 3.93 -13.06 -6.66
C VAL A 162 2.97 -13.18 -5.48
N LEU A 163 1.91 -13.99 -5.60
CA LEU A 163 0.92 -14.18 -4.55
C LEU A 163 1.50 -14.84 -3.29
N VAL A 164 2.39 -15.82 -3.44
CA VAL A 164 3.10 -16.44 -2.32
C VAL A 164 3.97 -15.41 -1.60
N ASN A 165 4.74 -14.60 -2.32
CA ASN A 165 5.55 -13.55 -1.69
C ASN A 165 4.68 -12.49 -1.00
N LEU A 166 3.57 -12.08 -1.63
CA LEU A 166 2.60 -11.15 -1.04
C LEU A 166 1.99 -11.70 0.25
N PHE A 167 1.62 -12.99 0.25
CA PHE A 167 1.13 -13.68 1.43
C PHE A 167 2.19 -13.71 2.54
N LEU A 168 3.43 -14.09 2.23
CA LEU A 168 4.52 -14.16 3.20
C LEU A 168 4.84 -12.79 3.82
N VAL A 169 4.92 -11.72 3.02
CA VAL A 169 5.23 -10.38 3.53
C VAL A 169 4.10 -9.78 4.37
N SER A 170 2.84 -10.07 4.02
CA SER A 170 1.65 -9.52 4.70
C SER A 170 1.29 -10.24 6.00
N THR A 171 1.62 -11.53 6.12
CA THR A 171 1.19 -12.39 7.24
C THR A 171 2.31 -12.80 8.20
N MET A 172 3.54 -12.38 7.96
CA MET A 172 4.69 -12.67 8.82
C MET A 172 4.89 -11.62 9.91
N ASP A 173 5.32 -12.05 11.10
CA ASP A 173 5.87 -11.15 12.12
C ASP A 173 6.98 -10.28 11.51
N PRO A 174 6.82 -8.95 11.42
CA PRO A 174 7.83 -8.06 10.84
C PRO A 174 9.10 -7.93 11.70
N GLY A 175 9.06 -8.37 12.95
CA GLY A 175 10.12 -8.20 13.95
C GLY A 175 9.63 -7.37 15.13
N ILE A 176 8.44 -7.68 15.65
CA ILE A 176 7.83 -6.99 16.79
C ILE A 176 8.71 -7.21 18.03
N ILE A 177 8.97 -6.12 18.76
CA ILE A 177 9.76 -6.13 20.00
C ILE A 177 8.78 -6.19 21.18
N PRO A 178 8.97 -7.10 22.16
CA PRO A 178 8.11 -7.18 23.34
C PRO A 178 8.10 -5.86 24.11
N ARG A 179 6.93 -5.49 24.64
CA ARG A 179 6.80 -4.33 25.51
C ARG A 179 7.41 -4.64 26.87
N ASN A 180 7.94 -3.60 27.52
CA ASN A 180 8.32 -3.72 28.92
C ASN A 180 7.07 -3.55 29.77
N ASP A 181 6.62 -4.63 30.39
CA ASP A 181 5.50 -4.68 31.33
C ASP A 181 5.87 -4.15 32.73
N GLY A 182 7.15 -3.82 32.95
CA GLY A 182 7.67 -3.37 34.24
C GLY A 182 8.22 -4.50 35.11
N SER A 183 8.21 -5.76 34.64
CA SER A 183 8.85 -6.89 35.31
C SER A 183 10.38 -6.80 35.30
N SER A 184 10.95 -6.11 34.31
CA SER A 184 12.37 -5.75 34.27
C SER A 184 12.63 -4.47 35.07
N ILE A 185 12.53 -4.59 36.40
CA ILE A 185 13.21 -3.69 37.33
C ILE A 185 14.71 -3.97 37.15
N GLU A 186 15.37 -3.28 36.22
CA GLU A 186 16.82 -2.99 36.20
C GLU A 186 17.28 -2.52 34.81
N GLU A 187 17.12 -1.22 34.57
CA GLU A 187 18.13 -0.42 33.84
C GLU A 187 18.02 1.07 34.24
N THR A 188 17.53 1.31 35.46
CA THR A 188 17.53 2.61 36.13
C THR A 188 18.68 2.67 37.14
N ALA A 189 19.90 2.73 36.62
CA ALA A 189 21.05 3.27 37.33
C ALA A 189 21.98 3.86 36.25
N GLY A 190 22.25 5.15 36.14
CA GLY A 190 21.77 6.36 36.79
C GLY A 190 22.41 7.51 36.00
N THR A 191 21.69 8.60 35.76
CA THR A 191 22.30 9.89 35.41
C THR A 191 21.44 10.98 36.01
N SER A 192 22.08 11.81 36.83
CA SER A 192 21.57 12.88 37.70
C SER A 192 20.82 14.04 37.02
N ASP A 193 20.31 13.86 35.80
CA ASP A 193 19.87 14.98 34.95
C ASP A 193 18.49 14.79 34.29
N GLY A 194 17.63 13.92 34.85
CA GLY A 194 16.20 13.82 34.49
C GLY A 194 15.86 13.40 33.04
N THR A 195 16.85 13.36 32.14
CA THR A 195 16.71 12.98 30.74
C THR A 195 17.29 11.59 30.56
N ARG A 196 16.40 10.59 30.49
CA ARG A 196 16.72 9.20 30.12
C ARG A 196 17.47 9.17 28.78
N ARG A 197 18.81 9.21 28.81
CA ARG A 197 19.69 9.20 27.63
C ARG A 197 20.51 7.92 27.67
N LYS A 198 20.16 6.93 26.83
CA LYS A 198 20.96 5.72 26.61
C LYS A 198 21.71 5.86 25.27
N ARG A 199 22.99 5.52 25.26
CA ARG A 199 23.83 5.51 24.06
C ARG A 199 24.44 4.12 23.90
N VAL A 200 24.65 3.69 22.65
CA VAL A 200 25.30 2.41 22.34
C VAL A 200 26.28 2.62 21.20
N THR A 201 27.42 1.96 21.24
CA THR A 201 28.41 2.02 20.16
C THR A 201 28.22 0.83 19.22
N VAL A 202 28.09 1.10 17.92
CA VAL A 202 28.01 0.07 16.87
C VAL A 202 29.13 0.34 15.87
N ASN A 203 30.05 -0.63 15.71
CA ASN A 203 31.19 -0.53 14.80
C ASN A 203 31.94 0.81 14.91
N GLY A 204 32.20 1.26 16.15
CA GLY A 204 32.91 2.51 16.44
C GLY A 204 32.07 3.78 16.38
N VAL A 205 30.80 3.72 15.95
CA VAL A 205 29.90 4.89 15.89
C VAL A 205 28.94 4.88 17.08
N GLU A 206 28.91 5.97 17.86
CA GLU A 206 28.00 6.12 18.99
C GLU A 206 26.59 6.54 18.52
N LEU A 207 25.59 5.73 18.88
CA LEU A 207 24.18 5.94 18.54
C LEU A 207 23.37 6.29 19.78
N LYS A 208 22.72 7.45 19.76
CA LYS A 208 21.73 7.82 20.78
C LYS A 208 20.44 7.02 20.60
N LEU A 209 20.06 6.24 21.62
CA LEU A 209 18.80 5.51 21.65
C LEU A 209 17.65 6.42 22.06
N LYS A 210 16.48 6.19 21.45
CA LYS A 210 15.25 6.92 21.76
C LYS A 210 14.34 6.04 22.60
N TYR A 211 13.92 6.53 23.76
CA TYR A 211 12.94 5.84 24.60
C TYR A 211 11.55 5.84 23.93
N CYS A 212 10.91 4.67 23.84
CA CYS A 212 9.51 4.56 23.44
C CYS A 212 8.65 4.64 24.69
N ARG A 213 7.79 5.65 24.78
CA ARG A 213 6.89 5.83 25.94
C ARG A 213 5.74 4.81 25.97
N ILE A 214 5.33 4.33 24.79
CA ILE A 214 4.23 3.38 24.63
C ILE A 214 4.68 1.97 25.03
N CYS A 215 5.77 1.49 24.43
CA CYS A 215 6.30 0.15 24.71
C CYS A 215 7.22 0.11 25.95
N LYS A 216 7.55 1.27 26.54
CA LYS A 216 8.28 1.46 27.80
C LYS A 216 9.73 0.92 27.83
N PHE A 217 10.47 1.03 26.72
CA PHE A 217 11.89 0.68 26.68
C PHE A 217 12.71 1.61 25.76
N PHE A 218 14.03 1.59 25.92
CA PHE A 218 14.95 2.22 24.98
C PHE A 218 15.04 1.41 23.69
N ARG A 219 14.52 1.97 22.59
CA ARG A 219 14.49 1.32 21.28
C ARG A 219 15.91 0.88 20.85
N PRO A 220 16.14 -0.42 20.57
CA PRO A 220 17.38 -0.87 19.95
C PRO A 220 17.71 -0.08 18.68
N PRO A 221 18.99 -0.02 18.26
CA PRO A 221 19.36 0.61 17.00
C PRO A 221 18.49 0.15 15.84
N ARG A 222 18.17 1.08 14.94
CA ARG A 222 17.34 0.86 13.73
C ARG A 222 15.88 0.44 13.99
N SER A 223 15.44 0.32 15.23
CA SER A 223 14.02 0.05 15.54
C SER A 223 13.20 1.33 15.59
N CYS A 224 11.92 1.25 15.21
CA CYS A 224 10.98 2.35 15.28
C CYS A 224 9.65 1.90 15.86
N HIS A 225 8.89 2.83 16.44
CA HIS A 225 7.51 2.56 16.84
C HIS A 225 6.61 2.96 15.67
N CYS A 226 5.85 2.02 15.12
CA CYS A 226 4.83 2.30 14.13
C CYS A 226 3.52 2.59 14.85
N ALA A 227 3.01 3.81 14.73
CA ALA A 227 1.75 4.21 15.36
C ALA A 227 0.53 3.48 14.75
N ILE A 228 0.61 3.05 13.49
CA ILE A 228 -0.48 2.33 12.82
C ILE A 228 -0.63 0.92 13.42
N CYS A 229 0.45 0.14 13.42
CA CYS A 229 0.44 -1.20 14.03
C CYS A 229 0.47 -1.16 15.58
N ASP A 230 0.73 0.00 16.17
CA ASP A 230 0.99 0.20 17.61
C ASP A 230 2.04 -0.79 18.16
N ASN A 231 3.19 -0.89 17.47
CA ASN A 231 4.27 -1.79 17.87
C ASN A 231 5.63 -1.16 17.58
N CYS A 232 6.60 -1.42 18.46
CA CYS A 232 8.00 -1.25 18.12
C CYS A 232 8.47 -2.44 17.28
N VAL A 233 9.11 -2.16 16.15
CA VAL A 233 9.60 -3.19 15.21
C VAL A 233 11.08 -2.99 14.89
N GLU A 234 11.82 -4.09 14.76
CA GLU A 234 13.24 -4.11 14.47
C GLU A 234 13.57 -3.75 13.02
N LYS A 235 14.69 -3.03 12.82
CA LYS A 235 15.17 -2.61 11.49
C LYS A 235 14.02 -2.07 10.62
N PHE A 236 13.28 -1.12 11.19
CA PHE A 236 12.07 -0.58 10.57
C PHE A 236 12.40 0.10 9.25
N ASP A 237 11.68 -0.28 8.20
CA ASP A 237 11.77 0.35 6.89
C ASP A 237 10.62 1.34 6.69
N HIS A 238 9.38 0.84 6.65
CA HIS A 238 8.18 1.66 6.56
C HIS A 238 6.93 0.85 6.94
N HIS A 239 5.78 1.52 7.06
CA HIS A 239 4.49 0.84 7.04
C HIS A 239 3.94 0.92 5.62
N CYS A 240 3.71 -0.22 4.96
CA CYS A 240 3.33 -0.25 3.56
C CYS A 240 1.80 -0.22 3.41
N PRO A 241 1.21 0.83 2.83
CA PRO A 241 -0.25 0.89 2.66
C PRO A 241 -0.78 -0.15 1.69
N TRP A 242 0.02 -0.59 0.71
CA TRP A 242 -0.35 -1.62 -0.28
C TRP A 242 -0.40 -3.04 0.28
N ILE A 243 0.33 -3.28 1.38
CA ILE A 243 0.42 -4.60 2.02
C ILE A 243 -0.38 -4.59 3.34
N GLY A 244 -0.61 -3.41 3.92
CA GLY A 244 -1.28 -3.26 5.20
C GLY A 244 -0.42 -3.65 6.40
N GLN A 245 0.90 -3.76 6.26
CA GLN A 245 1.83 -4.27 7.28
C GLN A 245 3.13 -3.47 7.31
N CYS A 246 3.80 -3.48 8.47
CA CYS A 246 5.17 -2.97 8.58
C CYS A 246 6.15 -3.81 7.77
N ILE A 247 7.01 -3.15 7.00
CA ILE A 247 8.17 -3.75 6.36
C ILE A 247 9.39 -3.50 7.27
N ALA A 248 10.01 -4.58 7.72
CA ALA A 248 11.04 -4.56 8.76
C ALA A 248 11.91 -5.84 8.68
N LEU A 249 12.76 -6.04 9.68
CA LEU A 249 13.84 -7.04 9.67
C LEU A 249 13.45 -8.41 9.10
N ARG A 250 12.33 -8.99 9.57
CA ARG A 250 11.98 -10.39 9.28
C ARG A 250 11.29 -10.56 7.94
N ASN A 251 10.49 -9.59 7.50
CA ASN A 251 9.71 -9.71 6.26
C ASN A 251 10.31 -8.91 5.08
N TYR A 252 11.38 -8.14 5.29
CA TYR A 252 12.03 -7.34 4.23
C TYR A 252 12.48 -8.18 3.03
N ARG A 253 12.99 -9.39 3.23
CA ARG A 253 13.37 -10.28 2.12
C ARG A 253 12.18 -10.62 1.24
N PHE A 254 11.03 -10.95 1.83
CA PHE A 254 9.81 -11.26 1.10
C PHE A 254 9.20 -10.03 0.42
N TYR A 255 9.35 -8.86 1.03
CA TYR A 255 9.02 -7.59 0.39
C TYR A 255 9.85 -7.37 -0.89
N LEU A 256 11.16 -7.57 -0.83
CA LEU A 256 12.04 -7.44 -2.00
C LEU A 256 11.70 -8.45 -3.10
N THR A 257 11.50 -9.72 -2.75
CA THR A 257 11.14 -10.74 -3.74
C THR A 257 9.73 -10.52 -4.28
N PHE A 258 8.80 -9.98 -3.49
CA PHE A 258 7.47 -9.56 -3.94
C PHE A 258 7.58 -8.46 -5.00
N ILE A 259 8.25 -7.33 -4.73
CA ILE A 259 8.32 -6.22 -5.69
C ILE A 259 9.05 -6.62 -6.99
N ILE A 260 10.11 -7.43 -6.89
CA ILE A 260 10.87 -7.89 -8.06
C ILE A 260 10.05 -8.90 -8.88
N SER A 261 9.44 -9.90 -8.24
CA SER A 261 8.61 -10.87 -8.97
C SER A 261 7.37 -10.22 -9.58
N ALA A 262 6.76 -9.25 -8.90
CA ALA A 262 5.64 -8.47 -9.44
C ALA A 262 6.08 -7.64 -10.65
N LEU A 263 7.25 -6.99 -10.60
CA LEU A 263 7.81 -6.27 -11.74
C LEU A 263 8.02 -7.21 -12.94
N ILE A 264 8.62 -8.39 -12.72
CA ILE A 264 8.82 -9.39 -13.79
C ILE A 264 7.48 -9.83 -14.38
N PHE A 265 6.48 -10.13 -13.54
CA PHE A 265 5.13 -10.49 -13.97
C PHE A 265 4.49 -9.41 -14.85
N PHE A 266 4.51 -8.14 -14.41
CA PHE A 266 3.91 -7.07 -15.19
C PHE A 266 4.68 -6.76 -16.47
N VAL A 267 6.01 -6.84 -16.49
CA VAL A 267 6.81 -6.74 -17.72
C VAL A 267 6.45 -7.84 -18.70
N TYR A 268 6.29 -9.07 -18.21
CA TYR A 268 5.90 -10.22 -19.03
C TYR A 268 4.52 -10.01 -19.67
N VAL A 269 3.51 -9.70 -18.84
CA VAL A 269 2.14 -9.44 -19.29
C VAL A 269 2.13 -8.27 -20.29
N PHE A 270 2.82 -7.17 -19.99
CA PHE A 270 2.91 -6.01 -20.87
C PHE A 270 3.50 -6.37 -22.24
N ALA A 271 4.63 -7.06 -22.28
CA ALA A 271 5.31 -7.42 -23.52
C ALA A 271 4.42 -8.26 -24.44
N PHE A 272 3.78 -9.30 -23.90
CA PHE A 272 2.89 -10.17 -24.67
C PHE A 272 1.56 -9.48 -25.05
N SER A 273 1.06 -8.57 -24.23
CA SER A 273 -0.11 -7.75 -24.58
C SER A 273 0.19 -6.79 -25.74
N CYS A 274 1.35 -6.13 -25.70
CA CYS A 274 1.82 -5.27 -26.79
C CYS A 274 2.03 -6.07 -28.08
N TRP A 275 2.64 -7.26 -27.97
CA TRP A 275 2.79 -8.18 -29.10
C TRP A 275 1.43 -8.55 -29.72
N ARG A 276 0.44 -8.93 -28.91
CA ARG A 276 -0.92 -9.24 -29.35
C ARG A 276 -1.55 -8.07 -30.12
N ILE A 277 -1.51 -6.86 -29.57
CA ILE A 277 -2.06 -5.67 -30.23
C ILE A 277 -1.37 -5.42 -31.57
N HIS A 278 -0.03 -5.48 -31.60
CA HIS A 278 0.74 -5.30 -32.82
C HIS A 278 0.33 -6.32 -33.91
N GLN A 279 0.21 -7.60 -33.56
CA GLN A 279 -0.22 -8.64 -34.50
C GLN A 279 -1.66 -8.44 -34.99
N ARG A 280 -2.58 -8.04 -34.12
CA ARG A 280 -3.97 -7.74 -34.52
C ARG A 280 -4.05 -6.51 -35.44
N MET A 281 -3.25 -5.48 -35.20
CA MET A 281 -3.15 -4.32 -36.08
C MET A 281 -2.66 -4.73 -37.48
N LEU A 282 -1.62 -5.57 -37.55
CA LEU A 282 -1.11 -6.08 -38.84
C LEU A 282 -2.14 -6.94 -39.58
N ARG A 283 -2.88 -7.82 -38.89
CA ARG A 283 -3.87 -8.72 -39.51
C ARG A 283 -5.14 -8.00 -39.98
N THR A 284 -5.61 -7.01 -39.21
CA THR A 284 -6.88 -6.33 -39.50
C THR A 284 -6.73 -5.03 -40.28
N GLY A 285 -5.51 -4.50 -40.37
CA GLY A 285 -5.25 -3.17 -40.95
C GLY A 285 -5.84 -2.02 -40.12
N THR A 286 -6.32 -2.29 -38.91
CA THR A 286 -6.94 -1.27 -38.05
C THR A 286 -5.89 -0.55 -37.21
N GLY A 287 -6.04 0.77 -37.07
CA GLY A 287 -5.19 1.59 -36.19
C GLY A 287 -5.53 1.41 -34.70
N LEU A 288 -4.82 2.15 -33.84
CA LEU A 288 -5.00 2.09 -32.38
C LEU A 288 -6.45 2.36 -31.93
N LEU A 289 -7.16 3.28 -32.59
CA LEU A 289 -8.56 3.58 -32.28
C LEU A 289 -9.49 2.40 -32.60
N GLY A 290 -9.17 1.62 -33.64
CA GLY A 290 -9.87 0.37 -33.95
C GLY A 290 -9.60 -0.69 -32.89
N MET A 291 -8.36 -0.79 -32.38
CA MET A 291 -8.02 -1.67 -31.27
C MET A 291 -8.73 -1.29 -29.97
N LEU A 292 -8.98 0.00 -29.71
CA LEU A 292 -9.76 0.43 -28.55
C LEU A 292 -11.18 -0.13 -28.58
N LYS A 293 -11.78 -0.24 -29.76
CA LYS A 293 -13.10 -0.84 -29.94
C LYS A 293 -13.07 -2.37 -29.91
N ASN A 294 -12.04 -2.98 -30.51
CA ASN A 294 -11.98 -4.41 -30.77
C ASN A 294 -11.28 -5.21 -29.64
N SER A 295 -10.50 -4.56 -28.79
CA SER A 295 -9.70 -5.20 -27.73
C SER A 295 -9.49 -4.27 -26.53
N PRO A 296 -10.57 -3.68 -25.97
CA PRO A 296 -10.46 -2.73 -24.86
C PRO A 296 -9.80 -3.35 -23.62
N GLU A 297 -10.02 -4.65 -23.38
CA GLU A 297 -9.44 -5.39 -22.25
C GLU A 297 -7.91 -5.46 -22.32
N THR A 298 -7.36 -5.69 -23.51
CA THR A 298 -5.92 -5.78 -23.73
C THR A 298 -5.26 -4.41 -23.57
N LEU A 299 -5.89 -3.35 -24.09
CA LEU A 299 -5.39 -1.98 -23.95
C LEU A 299 -5.48 -1.47 -22.50
N ALA A 300 -6.52 -1.85 -21.77
CA ALA A 300 -6.63 -1.57 -20.34
C ALA A 300 -5.50 -2.27 -19.57
N LEU A 301 -5.21 -3.53 -19.89
CA LEU A 301 -4.13 -4.30 -19.28
C LEU A 301 -2.74 -3.71 -19.61
N ILE A 302 -2.50 -3.29 -20.85
CA ILE A 302 -1.27 -2.58 -21.26
C ILE A 302 -1.10 -1.28 -20.46
N SER A 303 -2.17 -0.49 -20.34
CA SER A 303 -2.15 0.79 -19.63
C SER A 303 -1.86 0.59 -18.14
N PHE A 304 -2.55 -0.35 -17.50
CA PHE A 304 -2.34 -0.70 -16.10
C PHE A 304 -0.94 -1.27 -15.84
N SER A 305 -0.48 -2.17 -16.71
CA SER A 305 0.86 -2.78 -16.59
C SER A 305 1.95 -1.73 -16.77
N SER A 306 1.82 -0.81 -17.73
CA SER A 306 2.76 0.31 -17.92
C SER A 306 2.92 1.14 -16.65
N ALA A 307 1.81 1.60 -16.06
CA ALA A 307 1.82 2.39 -14.83
C ALA A 307 2.45 1.61 -13.67
N THR A 308 2.12 0.33 -13.55
CA THR A 308 2.63 -0.55 -12.51
C THR A 308 4.13 -0.81 -12.67
N ILE A 309 4.63 -1.02 -13.89
CA ILE A 309 6.06 -1.21 -14.20
C ILE A 309 6.85 0.04 -13.81
N LEU A 310 6.37 1.24 -14.14
CA LEU A 310 7.06 2.48 -13.78
C LEU A 310 7.16 2.64 -12.26
N PHE A 311 6.06 2.39 -11.55
CA PHE A 311 6.03 2.46 -10.09
C PHE A 311 6.92 1.41 -9.43
N LEU A 312 6.75 0.13 -9.79
CA LEU A 312 7.54 -0.97 -9.21
C LEU A 312 9.01 -0.94 -9.63
N GLY A 313 9.31 -0.48 -10.84
CA GLY A 313 10.67 -0.30 -11.34
C GLY A 313 11.43 0.74 -10.52
N GLY A 314 10.83 1.92 -10.31
CA GLY A 314 11.40 2.95 -9.44
C GLY A 314 11.58 2.48 -7.99
N LEU A 315 10.57 1.77 -7.45
CA LEU A 315 10.63 1.21 -6.10
C LEU A 315 11.73 0.14 -5.97
N THR A 316 11.89 -0.72 -6.98
CA THR A 316 12.94 -1.75 -7.02
C THR A 316 14.32 -1.12 -7.05
N ILE A 317 14.54 -0.13 -7.93
CA ILE A 317 15.81 0.61 -8.01
C ILE A 317 16.14 1.26 -6.66
N PHE A 318 15.15 1.91 -6.05
CA PHE A 318 15.32 2.54 -4.73
C PHE A 318 15.71 1.52 -3.65
N HIS A 319 15.02 0.40 -3.56
CA HIS A 319 15.33 -0.62 -2.56
C HIS A 319 16.65 -1.37 -2.82
N VAL A 320 17.06 -1.53 -4.09
CA VAL A 320 18.40 -2.03 -4.43
C VAL A 320 19.48 -1.04 -3.99
N PHE A 321 19.27 0.26 -4.18
CA PHE A 321 20.17 1.30 -3.65
C PHE A 321 20.29 1.25 -2.12
N LEU A 322 19.16 1.16 -1.41
CA LEU A 322 19.13 1.03 0.04
C LEU A 322 19.84 -0.24 0.53
N LEU A 323 19.62 -1.35 -0.16
CA LEU A 323 20.27 -2.63 0.11
C LEU A 323 21.79 -2.53 -0.06
N ALA A 324 22.27 -1.92 -1.15
CA ALA A 324 23.68 -1.73 -1.42
C ALA A 324 24.38 -0.90 -0.32
N ARG A 325 23.66 0.03 0.32
CA ARG A 325 24.18 0.89 1.40
C ARG A 325 23.85 0.41 2.83
N ASN A 326 23.27 -0.78 2.99
CA ASN A 326 22.74 -1.29 4.27
C ASN A 326 21.91 -0.28 5.06
N GLN A 327 21.01 0.42 4.39
CA GLN A 327 20.18 1.47 4.97
C GLN A 327 18.71 1.09 4.83
N THR A 328 17.89 1.36 5.85
CA THR A 328 16.44 1.23 5.70
C THR A 328 15.84 2.48 5.06
N GLY A 329 14.66 2.38 4.45
CA GLY A 329 13.91 3.51 3.92
C GLY A 329 13.70 4.60 4.97
N TYR A 330 13.38 4.22 6.21
CA TYR A 330 13.28 5.15 7.34
C TYR A 330 14.58 5.88 7.65
N GLU A 331 15.72 5.18 7.66
CA GLU A 331 17.04 5.77 7.90
C GLU A 331 17.43 6.73 6.78
N ASN A 332 17.11 6.41 5.53
CA ASN A 332 17.33 7.26 4.36
C ASN A 332 16.46 8.52 4.41
N PHE A 333 15.16 8.35 4.67
CA PHE A 333 14.23 9.48 4.80
C PHE A 333 14.62 10.43 5.95
N ARG A 334 15.11 9.88 7.06
CA ARG A 334 15.59 10.67 8.21
C ARG A 334 17.02 11.19 8.03
N GLN A 335 17.65 10.99 6.87
CA GLN A 335 18.99 11.48 6.55
C GLN A 335 20.03 11.14 7.62
N ARG A 336 19.93 9.93 8.19
CA ARG A 336 20.66 9.58 9.42
C ARG A 336 22.18 9.50 9.27
N TYR A 337 22.65 9.31 8.03
CA TYR A 337 24.05 9.11 7.68
C TYR A 337 24.56 10.16 6.68
N THR A 338 23.96 11.35 6.65
CA THR A 338 24.45 12.45 5.80
C THR A 338 25.79 12.99 6.32
N GLU A 339 25.89 13.16 7.64
CA GLU A 339 27.07 13.73 8.30
C GLU A 339 27.96 12.68 9.00
N SER A 340 27.57 11.40 8.93
CA SER A 340 28.29 10.31 9.60
C SER A 340 28.31 9.06 8.74
N GLN A 341 29.37 8.25 8.88
CA GLN A 341 29.44 6.95 8.19
C GLN A 341 28.32 6.03 8.67
N ASN A 342 27.76 5.22 7.77
CA ASN A 342 26.78 4.21 8.15
C ASN A 342 27.51 3.05 8.87
N PRO A 343 27.34 2.87 10.20
CA PRO A 343 28.03 1.81 10.92
C PRO A 343 27.56 0.40 10.55
N PHE A 344 26.45 0.27 9.82
CA PHE A 344 25.91 -1.02 9.41
C PHE A 344 26.38 -1.46 8.02
N ASP A 345 27.02 -0.57 7.25
CA ASP A 345 27.52 -0.89 5.92
C ASP A 345 28.74 -1.82 6.00
N LYS A 346 28.68 -2.96 5.29
CA LYS A 346 29.72 -3.99 5.24
C LYS A 346 30.28 -4.18 3.82
N GLY A 347 29.96 -3.25 2.92
CA GLY A 347 30.20 -3.37 1.49
C GLY A 347 29.04 -4.02 0.75
N ILE A 348 28.87 -3.63 -0.52
CA ILE A 348 27.69 -3.94 -1.35
C ILE A 348 27.35 -5.44 -1.35
N LEU A 349 28.33 -6.30 -1.65
CA LEU A 349 28.10 -7.74 -1.72
C LEU A 349 27.69 -8.32 -0.36
N SER A 350 28.39 -7.97 0.71
CA SER A 350 28.08 -8.41 2.07
C SER A 350 26.69 -7.97 2.53
N ASN A 351 26.28 -6.75 2.15
CA ASN A 351 24.96 -6.22 2.47
C ASN A 351 23.84 -6.98 1.75
N ILE A 352 24.04 -7.26 0.46
CA ILE A 352 23.10 -8.07 -0.35
C ILE A 352 23.01 -9.49 0.22
N MET A 353 24.16 -10.12 0.51
CA MET A 353 24.21 -11.47 1.08
C MET A 353 23.49 -11.55 2.44
N GLU A 354 23.65 -10.54 3.27
CA GLU A 354 22.99 -10.46 4.58
C GLU A 354 21.46 -10.46 4.50
N VAL A 355 20.88 -9.82 3.49
CA VAL A 355 19.42 -9.76 3.36
C VAL A 355 18.86 -10.96 2.60
N LEU A 356 19.54 -11.41 1.54
CA LEU A 356 18.99 -12.43 0.65
C LEU A 356 19.28 -13.86 1.10
N PHE A 357 20.37 -14.11 1.83
CA PHE A 357 20.84 -15.49 2.06
C PHE A 357 21.04 -15.86 3.52
N LYS A 358 21.16 -14.91 4.45
CA LYS A 358 21.24 -15.27 5.88
C LYS A 358 19.91 -15.86 6.37
N PRO A 359 19.97 -16.81 7.32
CA PRO A 359 18.77 -17.32 7.99
C PRO A 359 17.97 -16.17 8.58
N LEU A 360 16.64 -16.27 8.48
CA LEU A 360 15.78 -15.32 9.16
C LEU A 360 16.01 -15.45 10.68
N PRO A 361 16.18 -14.33 11.42
CA PRO A 361 16.23 -14.39 12.87
C PRO A 361 14.94 -15.01 13.42
N PRO A 362 14.89 -15.53 14.66
CA PRO A 362 13.64 -15.98 15.29
C PRO A 362 12.75 -14.79 15.68
N SER A 363 11.46 -15.04 15.97
CA SER A 363 10.58 -13.97 16.48
C SER A 363 10.97 -13.65 17.92
N ARG A 364 10.92 -12.38 18.31
CA ARG A 364 11.17 -11.98 19.71
C ARG A 364 9.97 -12.18 20.62
N VAL A 365 8.81 -12.45 20.04
CA VAL A 365 7.56 -12.63 20.78
C VAL A 365 7.01 -14.00 20.42
N ASP A 366 6.89 -14.87 21.41
CA ASP A 366 6.07 -16.07 21.26
C ASP A 366 4.60 -15.70 21.46
N PHE A 367 3.93 -15.35 20.37
CA PHE A 367 2.52 -15.00 20.36
C PHE A 367 1.61 -16.15 20.82
N ARG A 368 2.11 -17.38 20.90
CA ARG A 368 1.36 -18.57 21.31
C ARG A 368 1.67 -18.98 22.75
N ALA A 369 2.56 -18.27 23.44
CA ALA A 369 2.82 -18.48 24.86
C ALA A 369 1.57 -18.20 25.70
N GLU A 370 1.46 -18.91 26.82
CA GLU A 370 0.47 -18.66 27.86
C GLU A 370 0.90 -17.43 28.66
N VAL A 371 -0.04 -16.52 28.89
CA VAL A 371 0.16 -15.29 29.64
C VAL A 371 -0.98 -15.12 30.64
N MET A 372 -0.67 -14.58 31.81
CA MET A 372 -1.70 -14.24 32.78
C MET A 372 -2.52 -13.06 32.26
N MET A 373 -3.84 -13.16 32.36
CA MET A 373 -4.76 -12.09 32.03
C MET A 373 -4.47 -10.88 32.93
N PRO A 374 -4.33 -9.68 32.36
CA PRO A 374 -4.24 -8.48 33.18
C PRO A 374 -5.53 -8.36 34.00
N ARG A 375 -5.40 -8.33 35.34
CA ARG A 375 -6.54 -8.13 36.24
C ARG A 375 -7.20 -6.79 35.87
N ARG A 376 -8.51 -6.83 35.60
CA ARG A 376 -9.32 -5.67 35.17
C ARG A 376 -9.40 -4.59 36.22
#